data_AF-A0A7V3RK32-F1
#
_entry.id   AF-A0A7V3RK32-F1
#
_cell.length_a   1.000
_cell.length_b   1.000
_cell.length_c   1.000
_cell.angle_alpha   90.00
_cell.angle_beta   90.00
_cell.angle_gamma   90.00
#
_symmetry.space_group_name_H-M   'P 1'
#
loop_
_entity.id
_entity.type
_entity.pdbx_description
1 polymer ?
#
loop_
_entity_poly.entity_id
_entity_poly.type
_entity_poly.pdbx_seq_one_letter_code
_entity_poly.pdbx_strand_id
1 'polypeptide(L)'
;KERCIMCLRCKTVCPSNCISIEVGKDENNARVLKEYSIDATRCIYCAYCVEVCPVNALVLTEEYEYLGDNRSDLFFRKEKLLSDWDEFLANYPGDTYFNKFWRPPGMPEKMLTPQKRNEKPIEIKKKNEEIAS
;
A
#
# COMPACT_ATOMS: atom_id res chain seq x y z
N LYS A 1 -5.81 1.86 -8.54
CA LYS A 1 -7.20 1.76 -7.99
C LYS A 1 -7.14 1.54 -6.49
N GLU A 2 -7.87 2.34 -5.70
CA GLU A 2 -7.92 2.20 -4.24
C GLU A 2 -8.58 0.87 -3.80
N ARG A 3 -7.95 0.17 -2.84
CA ARG A 3 -8.47 -1.06 -2.22
C ARG A 3 -8.87 -0.88 -0.75
N CYS A 4 -8.59 0.28 -0.15
CA CYS A 4 -8.80 0.52 1.27
C CYS A 4 -10.29 0.43 1.65
N ILE A 5 -10.61 -0.28 2.73
CA ILE A 5 -11.97 -0.43 3.29
C ILE A 5 -12.14 0.28 4.64
N MET A 6 -11.22 1.20 4.99
CA MET A 6 -11.31 2.04 6.18
C MET A 6 -11.47 1.25 7.50
N CYS A 7 -10.84 0.08 7.59
CA CYS A 7 -10.92 -0.81 8.77
C CYS A 7 -10.01 -0.38 9.94
N LEU A 8 -9.14 0.61 9.74
CA LEU A 8 -8.21 1.19 10.74
C LEU A 8 -7.15 0.25 11.32
N ARG A 9 -7.09 -1.02 10.90
CA ARG A 9 -6.12 -2.02 11.41
C ARG A 9 -4.66 -1.59 11.24
N CYS A 10 -4.32 -1.00 10.10
CA CYS A 10 -2.96 -0.51 9.83
C CYS A 10 -2.52 0.58 10.81
N LYS A 11 -3.42 1.50 11.18
CA LYS A 11 -3.16 2.52 12.20
C LYS A 11 -2.99 1.89 13.58
N THR A 12 -3.85 0.94 13.96
CA THR A 12 -3.80 0.30 15.27
C THR A 12 -2.55 -0.56 15.48
N VAL A 13 -2.06 -1.24 14.45
CA VAL A 13 -0.88 -2.12 14.58
C VAL A 13 0.45 -1.37 14.47
N CYS A 14 0.45 -0.12 14.02
CA CYS A 14 1.66 0.63 13.72
C CYS A 14 2.45 0.93 15.01
N PRO A 15 3.66 0.39 15.20
CA PRO A 15 4.43 0.60 16.44
C PRO A 15 4.92 2.04 16.61
N SER A 16 5.16 2.76 15.51
CA SER A 16 5.64 4.15 15.54
C SER A 16 4.53 5.20 15.45
N ASN A 17 3.26 4.77 15.38
CA ASN A 17 2.10 5.65 15.22
C ASN A 17 2.27 6.68 14.09
N CYS A 18 2.85 6.25 12.96
CA CYS A 18 3.13 7.12 11.81
C CYS A 18 1.94 7.31 10.86
N ILE A 19 0.87 6.53 11.03
CA ILE A 19 -0.29 6.50 10.13
C ILE A 19 -1.45 7.32 10.69
N SER A 20 -1.90 8.32 9.93
CA SER A 20 -3.07 9.13 10.21
C SER A 20 -4.20 8.75 9.26
N ILE A 21 -5.40 8.53 9.81
CA ILE A 21 -6.60 8.14 9.04
C ILE A 21 -7.80 8.89 9.61
N GLU A 22 -8.53 9.57 8.74
CA GLU A 22 -9.83 10.15 9.04
C GLU A 22 -10.92 9.49 8.20
N VAL A 23 -11.98 9.05 8.87
CA VAL A 23 -13.12 8.36 8.25
C VAL A 23 -14.36 9.21 8.46
N GLY A 24 -15.03 9.53 7.36
CA GLY A 24 -16.32 10.21 7.33
C GLY A 24 -17.46 9.28 6.98
N LYS A 25 -18.62 9.89 6.80
CA LYS A 25 -19.82 9.28 6.23
C LYS A 25 -20.29 10.13 5.05
N ASP A 26 -20.73 9.49 3.98
CA ASP A 26 -21.42 10.17 2.88
C ASP A 26 -22.91 10.39 3.18
N GLU A 27 -23.63 10.96 2.21
CA GLU A 27 -25.07 11.20 2.27
C GLU A 27 -25.89 9.91 2.42
N ASN A 28 -25.35 8.77 1.97
CA ASN A 28 -25.95 7.44 2.09
C ASN A 28 -25.53 6.71 3.37
N ASN A 29 -24.86 7.39 4.31
CA ASN A 29 -24.32 6.84 5.56
C ASN A 29 -23.29 5.70 5.35
N ALA A 30 -22.71 5.61 4.15
CA ALA A 30 -21.59 4.74 3.84
C ALA A 30 -20.27 5.37 4.32
N ARG A 31 -19.32 4.54 4.74
CA ARG A 31 -18.01 5.02 5.21
C ARG A 31 -17.17 5.52 4.04
N VAL A 32 -16.63 6.72 4.18
CA VAL A 32 -15.72 7.33 3.18
C VAL A 32 -14.40 7.69 3.84
N LEU A 33 -13.31 7.46 3.12
CA LEU A 33 -11.98 7.89 3.54
C LEU A 33 -11.81 9.39 3.28
N LYS A 34 -11.63 10.19 4.33
CA LYS A 34 -11.42 11.64 4.21
C LYS A 34 -9.94 11.98 4.02
N GLU A 35 -9.09 11.39 4.87
CA GLU A 35 -7.67 11.62 4.88
C GLU A 35 -6.96 10.31 5.18
N TYR A 36 -5.86 10.07 4.48
CA TYR A 36 -4.94 8.98 4.77
C TYR A 36 -3.53 9.46 4.53
N SER A 37 -2.70 9.40 5.56
CA SER A 37 -1.31 9.83 5.46
C SER A 37 -0.37 8.96 6.29
N ILE A 38 0.87 8.87 5.81
CA ILE A 38 1.97 8.17 6.45
C ILE A 38 3.14 9.16 6.57
N ASP A 39 3.60 9.37 7.80
CA ASP A 39 4.83 10.11 8.05
C ASP A 39 6.04 9.17 7.83
N ALA A 40 6.68 9.28 6.67
CA ALA A 40 7.81 8.42 6.30
C ALA A 40 9.03 8.67 7.20
N THR A 41 9.14 9.84 7.83
CA THR A 41 10.24 10.14 8.77
C THR A 41 10.10 9.42 10.11
N ARG A 42 8.88 8.96 10.46
CA ARG A 42 8.60 8.18 11.67
C ARG A 42 8.35 6.71 11.37
N CYS A 43 8.15 6.35 10.11
CA CYS A 43 7.95 4.97 9.71
C CYS A 43 9.25 4.19 9.90
N ILE A 44 9.16 3.02 10.56
CA ILE A 44 10.30 2.10 10.73
C ILE A 44 10.31 0.97 9.69
N TYR A 45 9.45 1.06 8.67
CA TYR A 45 9.37 0.11 7.55
C TYR A 45 9.21 -1.38 7.96
N CYS A 46 8.56 -1.64 9.10
CA CYS A 46 8.35 -2.99 9.64
C CYS A 46 7.31 -3.86 8.89
N ALA A 47 6.60 -3.31 7.90
CA ALA A 47 5.57 -3.98 7.11
C ALA A 47 4.31 -4.51 7.86
N TYR A 48 4.16 -4.30 9.17
CA TYR A 48 2.97 -4.77 9.91
C TYR A 48 1.64 -4.25 9.37
N CYS A 49 1.63 -3.03 8.82
CA CYS A 49 0.46 -2.45 8.16
C CYS A 49 0.03 -3.25 6.92
N VAL A 50 0.98 -3.86 6.20
CA VAL A 50 0.74 -4.72 5.02
C VAL A 50 0.23 -6.08 5.46
N GLU A 51 0.82 -6.66 6.51
CA GLU A 51 0.44 -7.96 7.04
C GLU A 51 -0.96 -7.97 7.67
N VAL A 52 -1.35 -6.91 8.35
CA VAL A 52 -2.69 -6.83 8.98
C VAL A 52 -3.79 -6.44 7.99
N CYS A 53 -3.44 -5.89 6.84
CA CYS A 53 -4.43 -5.38 5.88
C CYS A 53 -5.26 -6.55 5.31
N PRO A 54 -6.58 -6.58 5.47
CA PRO A 54 -7.39 -7.72 5.03
C PRO A 54 -7.56 -7.79 3.50
N VAL A 55 -7.29 -6.69 2.80
CA VAL A 55 -7.57 -6.47 1.37
C VAL A 55 -6.33 -6.04 0.57
N ASN A 56 -5.15 -6.16 1.16
CA ASN A 56 -3.87 -5.80 0.52
C ASN A 56 -3.87 -4.38 -0.08
N ALA A 57 -4.38 -3.40 0.67
CA ALA A 57 -4.48 -2.01 0.22
C ALA A 57 -3.19 -1.21 0.38
N LEU A 58 -2.32 -1.61 1.32
CA LEU A 58 -0.99 -1.06 1.47
C LEU A 58 0.02 -2.10 1.02
N VAL A 59 1.09 -1.61 0.40
CA VAL A 59 2.19 -2.42 -0.09
C VAL A 59 3.46 -1.72 0.35
N LEU A 60 4.38 -2.47 0.94
CA LEU A 60 5.76 -2.02 1.12
C LEU A 60 6.54 -2.54 -0.08
N THR A 61 6.83 -1.64 -1.01
CA THR A 61 7.57 -1.93 -2.24
C THR A 61 9.07 -2.08 -1.94
N GLU A 62 9.80 -2.49 -2.97
CA GLU A 62 11.25 -2.61 -2.97
C GLU A 62 11.98 -1.27 -3.19
N GLU A 63 11.22 -0.20 -3.49
CA GLU A 63 11.73 1.16 -3.60
C GLU A 63 12.20 1.68 -2.23
N TYR A 64 13.41 2.25 -2.21
CA TYR A 64 14.02 2.79 -0.99
C TYR A 64 14.54 4.22 -1.17
N GLU A 65 14.59 4.72 -2.40
CA GLU A 65 15.18 6.02 -2.74
C GLU A 65 14.13 7.13 -2.66
N TYR A 66 13.86 7.62 -1.45
CA TYR A 66 13.01 8.77 -1.23
C TYR A 66 13.86 9.98 -0.84
N LEU A 67 13.93 10.98 -1.71
CA LEU A 67 14.54 12.27 -1.42
C LEU A 67 13.44 13.32 -1.24
N GLY A 68 13.60 14.16 -0.22
CA GLY A 68 12.77 15.34 -0.01
C GLY A 68 13.63 16.46 0.50
N ASP A 69 13.47 17.66 -0.07
CA ASP A 69 14.20 18.85 0.38
C ASP A 69 13.63 19.34 1.71
N ASN A 70 12.33 19.12 1.93
CA ASN A 70 11.62 19.50 3.13
C ASN A 70 11.00 18.28 3.82
N ARG A 71 10.78 18.40 5.13
CA ARG A 71 10.07 17.37 5.93
C ARG A 71 8.67 17.06 5.36
N SER A 72 7.99 18.06 4.80
CA SER A 72 6.67 17.92 4.18
C SER A 72 6.65 16.93 3.02
N ASP A 73 7.77 16.79 2.31
CA ASP A 73 7.87 15.97 1.10
C ASP A 73 7.88 14.48 1.45
N LEU A 74 8.29 14.17 2.69
CA LEU A 74 8.28 12.85 3.31
C LEU A 74 6.97 12.55 4.07
N PHE A 75 5.92 13.33 3.83
CA PHE A 75 4.59 13.08 4.35
C PHE A 75 3.69 12.54 3.23
N PHE A 76 3.55 11.22 3.18
CA PHE A 76 2.89 10.54 2.08
C PHE A 76 1.38 10.52 2.29
N ARG A 77 0.69 11.41 1.58
CA ARG A 77 -0.78 11.42 1.50
C ARG A 77 -1.28 10.38 0.51
N LYS A 78 -2.59 10.11 0.56
CA LYS A 78 -3.29 9.14 -0.30
C LYS A 78 -2.90 9.26 -1.78
N GLU A 79 -2.88 10.48 -2.32
CA GLU A 79 -2.62 10.74 -3.73
C GLU A 79 -1.19 10.33 -4.10
N LYS A 80 -0.23 10.69 -3.26
CA LYS A 80 1.18 10.30 -3.44
C LYS A 80 1.35 8.79 -3.37
N LEU A 81 0.74 8.12 -2.39
CA LEU A 81 0.81 6.66 -2.25
C LEU A 81 0.26 5.92 -3.48
N LEU A 82 -0.80 6.45 -4.10
CA LEU A 82 -1.36 5.88 -5.33
C LEU A 82 -0.46 6.15 -6.54
N SER A 83 0.08 7.36 -6.66
CA SER A 83 1.01 7.73 -7.73
C SER A 83 2.30 6.92 -7.68
N ASP A 84 2.93 6.85 -6.50
CA ASP A 84 4.18 6.09 -6.29
C ASP A 84 3.97 4.60 -6.62
N TRP A 85 2.78 4.06 -6.33
CA TRP A 85 2.41 2.69 -6.67
C TRP A 85 2.26 2.46 -8.18
N ASP A 86 1.58 3.37 -8.87
CA ASP A 86 1.40 3.28 -10.32
C ASP A 86 2.74 3.43 -11.06
N GLU A 87 3.64 4.28 -10.56
CA GLU A 87 5.02 4.43 -11.06
C GLU A 87 5.86 3.17 -10.81
N PHE A 88 5.82 2.62 -9.59
CA PHE A 88 6.51 1.38 -9.25
C PHE A 88 6.12 0.23 -10.19
N LEU A 89 4.81 0.03 -10.44
CA LEU A 89 4.35 -1.01 -11.35
C LEU A 89 4.78 -0.79 -12.80
N ALA A 90 4.93 0.46 -13.23
CA ALA A 90 5.38 0.78 -14.59
C ALA A 90 6.87 0.46 -14.79
N ASN A 91 7.68 0.62 -13.74
CA ASN A 91 9.13 0.42 -13.79
C ASN A 91 9.59 -0.98 -13.34
N TYR A 92 8.67 -1.80 -12.83
CA TYR A 92 9.02 -3.12 -12.31
C TYR A 92 9.49 -4.06 -13.43
N PRO A 93 10.65 -4.73 -13.30
CA PRO A 93 11.27 -5.48 -14.39
C PRO A 93 10.57 -6.80 -14.74
N GLY A 94 9.77 -7.35 -13.82
CA GLY A 94 9.11 -8.64 -14.00
C GLY A 94 7.72 -8.55 -14.65
N ASP A 95 7.25 -9.67 -15.20
CA ASP A 95 5.92 -9.76 -15.83
C ASP A 95 4.79 -9.84 -14.78
N THR A 96 5.11 -10.31 -13.57
CA THR A 96 4.16 -10.39 -12.46
C THR A 96 4.78 -9.87 -11.16
N TYR A 97 3.96 -9.20 -10.34
CA TYR A 97 4.33 -8.71 -9.02
C TYR A 97 3.49 -9.39 -7.94
N PHE A 98 4.16 -9.93 -6.92
CA PHE A 98 3.51 -10.46 -5.73
C PHE A 98 4.29 -10.04 -4.50
N ASN A 99 3.66 -9.27 -3.62
CA ASN A 99 4.35 -8.76 -2.45
C ASN A 99 4.58 -9.87 -1.41
N LYS A 100 5.83 -10.04 -0.98
CA LYS A 100 6.24 -11.07 0.00
C LYS A 100 5.52 -10.96 1.35
N PHE A 101 5.09 -9.76 1.76
CA PHE A 101 4.42 -9.53 3.05
C PHE A 101 2.91 -9.83 3.00
N TRP A 102 2.34 -10.15 1.84
CA TRP A 102 0.96 -10.62 1.77
C TRP A 102 0.78 -12.02 2.36
N ARG A 103 1.85 -12.82 2.39
CA ARG A 103 1.90 -14.17 2.97
C ARG A 103 3.16 -14.33 3.84
N PRO A 104 3.10 -13.98 5.13
CA PRO A 104 4.24 -14.10 6.03
C PRO A 104 4.74 -15.54 6.13
N PRO A 105 6.07 -15.77 6.16
CA PRO A 105 6.63 -17.11 6.29
C PRO A 105 6.22 -17.74 7.63
N GLY A 106 5.85 -19.02 7.61
CA GLY A 106 5.45 -19.75 8.82
C GLY A 106 4.01 -19.52 9.27
N MET A 107 3.25 -18.63 8.63
CA MET A 107 1.82 -18.46 8.92
C MET A 107 0.98 -19.45 8.11
N PRO A 108 0.12 -20.28 8.73
CA PRO A 108 -0.73 -21.20 7.98
C PRO A 108 -1.82 -20.43 7.22
N GLU A 109 -2.06 -20.81 5.97
CA GLU A 109 -2.99 -20.15 5.05
C GLU A 109 -4.42 -20.01 5.59
N LYS A 110 -4.83 -20.91 6.49
CA LYS A 110 -6.12 -20.87 7.18
C LYS A 110 -6.31 -19.64 8.08
N MET A 111 -5.23 -19.06 8.59
CA MET A 111 -5.28 -17.83 9.40
C MET A 111 -5.39 -16.55 8.57
N LEU A 112 -5.08 -16.61 7.26
CA LEU A 112 -5.25 -15.48 6.37
C LEU A 112 -6.73 -15.23 6.06
N THR A 113 -7.10 -13.97 5.86
CA THR A 113 -8.43 -13.59 5.39
C THR A 113 -8.71 -14.21 4.01
N PRO A 114 -9.98 -14.48 3.66
CA PRO A 114 -10.34 -15.04 2.35
C PRO A 114 -9.76 -14.25 1.17
N GLN A 115 -9.73 -12.92 1.28
CA GLN A 115 -9.17 -12.04 0.25
C GLN A 115 -7.66 -12.22 0.12
N LYS A 116 -6.91 -12.24 1.23
CA LYS A 116 -5.46 -12.48 1.20
C LYS A 116 -5.10 -13.87 0.70
N ARG A 117 -5.89 -14.87 1.08
CA ARG A 117 -5.70 -16.26 0.64
C ARG A 117 -5.79 -16.37 -0.88
N ASN A 118 -6.78 -15.73 -1.47
CA ASN A 118 -7.05 -15.82 -2.89
C ASN A 118 -6.38 -14.71 -3.71
N GLU A 119 -5.51 -13.89 -3.10
CA GLU A 119 -4.79 -12.83 -3.81
C GLU A 119 -3.89 -13.46 -4.87
N LYS A 120 -4.06 -13.00 -6.11
CA LYS A 120 -3.25 -13.43 -7.26
C LYS A 120 -2.11 -12.45 -7.49
N PRO A 121 -1.00 -12.89 -8.10
CA PRO A 121 0.02 -11.98 -8.62
C PRO A 121 -0.62 -10.93 -9.53
N ILE A 122 -0.13 -9.70 -9.42
CA ILE A 122 -0.51 -8.59 -10.28
C ILE A 122 0.23 -8.77 -11.60
N GLU A 123 -0.49 -8.84 -12.71
CA GLU A 123 0.10 -8.84 -14.05
C GLU A 123 0.53 -7.43 -14.44
N ILE A 124 1.78 -7.28 -14.87
CA ILE A 124 2.34 -5.99 -15.29
C ILE A 124 2.26 -5.90 -16.80
N LYS A 125 1.52 -4.89 -17.28
CA LYS A 125 1.46 -4.58 -18.71
C LYS A 125 2.69 -3.75 -19.05
N LYS A 126 3.70 -4.37 -19.65
CA LYS A 126 4.81 -3.63 -20.26
C LYS A 126 4.22 -2.65 -21.27
N LYS A 127 4.49 -1.36 -21.11
CA LYS A 127 4.31 -0.43 -22.24
C LYS A 127 5.30 -0.91 -23.29
N ASN A 128 4.79 -1.41 -24.41
CA ASN A 128 5.63 -1.66 -25.57
C ASN A 128 6.41 -0.36 -25.85
N GLU A 129 7.74 -0.46 -25.88
CA GLU A 129 8.61 0.59 -26.36
C GLU A 129 8.33 0.81 -27.85
N GLU A 130 7.29 1.57 -28.19
CA GLU A 130 7.16 2.21 -29.50
C GLU A 130 8.06 3.46 -29.51
N ILE A 131 9.38 3.28 -29.35
CA ILE A 131 10.39 4.27 -29.74
C ILE A 131 11.60 3.50 -30.28
N ALA A 132 11.43 2.88 -31.45
CA ALA A 132 12.53 2.41 -32.28
C ALA A 132 12.05 2.34 -33.74
N SER A 133 11.90 3.51 -34.38
CA SER A 133 11.90 3.73 -35.84
C SER A 133 11.84 5.23 -36.12
#